data_AF-A0A1T4Y3S3-F1
#
_entry.id   AF-A0A1T4Y3S3-F1
#
_cell.length_a   1.000
_cell.length_b   1.000
_cell.length_c   1.000
_cell.angle_alpha   90.00
_cell.angle_beta   90.00
_cell.angle_gamma   90.00
#
_symmetry.space_group_name_H-M   'P 1'
#
loop_
_entity.id
_entity.type
_entity.pdbx_description
1 polymer ?
#
loop_
_entity_poly.entity_id
_entity_poly.type
_entity_poly.pdbx_seq_one_letter_code
_entity_poly.pdbx_strand_id
1 'polypeptide(L)'
;MINSEFDIALERLRSLVADNNLYGRLLAQWLGISEDIPHLPEDESATIWTYQEVAAIAIKCALNEKVARSFSDGLSHLMRRRYFIPHAMPGFEADPMAILSVAIGMVSLEHDKNKYNWLLDIINKTLLDESEPIRKSILLFARFLLNHESDIPLIIKAAIGKRYEQTLSKSERESVFKECLTTKKITPEQAIFYLAALEYLISTSANISLESTNKNGLAKMLRSVESALKRWPWESTAKTKKSSKQQWDVQNEYHVQSLLWSLLRPVFPDLQDEEYLKSIGYKHPRVDLAIPSLRVIIEVKYLRDSTQSGLSGLNAEIAEDACLYIENKSNTQFDSLIVFVWDHTASVQHHSTLEDGMRNINAVFDAIVISRPGNWRESDA
;
A
#
# COMPACT_ATOMS: atom_id res chain seq x y z
N MET A 1 14.97 2.60 -9.07
CA MET A 1 15.00 4.07 -9.20
C MET A 1 13.66 4.74 -8.88
N ILE A 2 12.50 4.11 -9.14
CA ILE A 2 11.17 4.71 -8.87
C ILE A 2 10.84 4.81 -7.36
N ASN A 3 11.35 3.92 -6.50
CA ASN A 3 11.11 4.00 -5.06
C ASN A 3 11.72 5.26 -4.40
N SER A 4 12.89 5.73 -4.85
CA SER A 4 13.57 6.85 -4.17
C SER A 4 12.86 8.18 -4.30
N GLU A 5 12.20 8.48 -5.43
CA GLU A 5 11.48 9.76 -5.61
C GLU A 5 10.17 9.81 -4.83
N PHE A 6 9.48 8.67 -4.73
CA PHE A 6 8.26 8.54 -3.95
C PHE A 6 8.54 8.64 -2.45
N ASP A 7 9.60 7.97 -1.97
CA ASP A 7 10.03 8.04 -0.58
C ASP A 7 10.42 9.48 -0.19
N ILE A 8 11.14 10.20 -1.06
CA ILE A 8 11.47 11.64 -0.85
C ILE A 8 10.20 12.51 -0.79
N ALA A 9 9.20 12.24 -1.64
CA ALA A 9 7.94 12.99 -1.62
C ALA A 9 7.16 12.76 -0.32
N LEU A 10 7.13 11.52 0.18
CA LEU A 10 6.53 11.19 1.47
C LEU A 10 7.28 11.86 2.63
N GLU A 11 8.61 11.77 2.68
CA GLU A 11 9.42 12.44 3.72
C GLU A 11 9.20 13.95 3.74
N ARG A 12 9.08 14.58 2.57
CA ARG A 12 8.77 16.01 2.47
C ARG A 12 7.40 16.34 3.07
N LEU A 13 6.37 15.55 2.78
CA LEU A 13 5.03 15.76 3.34
C LEU A 13 5.02 15.59 4.86
N ARG A 14 5.71 14.57 5.36
CA ARG A 14 5.88 14.29 6.79
C ARG A 14 6.56 15.43 7.53
N SER A 15 7.65 15.96 6.98
CA SER A 15 8.32 17.16 7.50
C SER A 15 7.36 18.37 7.56
N LEU A 16 6.56 18.61 6.52
CA LEU A 16 5.61 19.72 6.50
C LEU A 16 4.46 19.53 7.50
N VAL A 17 4.04 18.29 7.76
CA VAL A 17 3.06 17.97 8.81
C VAL A 17 3.66 18.23 10.19
N ALA A 18 4.94 17.89 10.41
CA ALA A 18 5.64 18.15 11.66
C ALA A 18 5.79 19.65 11.97
N ASP A 19 5.95 20.49 10.93
CA ASP A 19 6.04 21.96 11.03
C ASP A 19 4.69 22.64 11.31
N ASN A 20 3.59 21.89 11.41
CA ASN A 20 2.27 22.46 11.65
C ASN A 20 2.06 22.88 13.12
N ASN A 21 1.07 23.74 13.34
CA ASN A 21 0.66 24.13 14.68
C ASN A 21 0.05 22.95 15.48
N LEU A 22 -0.25 23.18 16.76
CA LEU A 22 -0.73 22.14 17.67
C LEU A 22 -1.99 21.41 17.15
N TYR A 23 -3.04 22.16 16.76
CA TYR A 23 -4.29 21.55 16.30
C TYR A 23 -4.17 20.94 14.90
N GLY A 24 -3.24 21.41 14.06
CA GLY A 24 -2.89 20.78 12.79
C GLY A 24 -2.24 19.40 12.97
N ARG A 25 -1.29 19.27 13.91
CA ARG A 25 -0.69 17.97 14.25
C ARG A 25 -1.70 17.02 14.89
N LEU A 26 -2.56 17.54 15.76
CA LEU A 26 -3.71 16.79 16.29
C LEU A 26 -4.66 16.34 15.18
N LEU A 27 -4.94 17.20 14.19
CA LEU A 27 -5.77 16.84 13.04
C LEU A 27 -5.13 15.73 12.20
N ALA A 28 -3.81 15.76 12.01
CA ALA A 28 -3.08 14.68 11.34
C ALA A 28 -3.25 13.34 12.06
N GLN A 29 -3.09 13.34 13.39
CA GLN A 29 -3.35 12.16 14.22
C GLN A 29 -4.81 11.72 14.12
N TRP A 30 -5.74 12.67 14.16
CA TRP A 30 -7.16 12.39 13.95
C TRP A 30 -7.33 11.66 12.63
N LEU A 31 -6.81 12.15 11.50
CA LEU A 31 -6.92 11.49 10.18
C LEU A 31 -6.22 10.12 10.07
N GLY A 32 -5.53 9.66 11.12
CA GLY A 32 -4.91 8.33 11.17
C GLY A 32 -3.52 8.27 10.53
N ILE A 33 -2.87 9.42 10.37
CA ILE A 33 -1.48 9.50 9.94
C ILE A 33 -0.60 8.99 11.09
N SER A 34 0.08 7.85 10.87
CA SER A 34 0.91 7.19 11.88
C SER A 34 2.36 7.66 11.74
N GLU A 35 2.70 8.74 12.43
CA GLU A 35 4.08 9.18 12.62
C GLU A 35 4.39 9.38 14.11
N ASP A 36 5.68 9.41 14.44
CA ASP A 36 6.22 9.88 15.73
C ASP A 36 5.92 11.38 15.91
N ILE A 37 4.64 11.73 16.05
CA ILE A 37 4.23 13.06 16.47
C ILE A 37 4.55 13.13 17.97
N PRO A 38 5.45 14.04 18.41
CA PRO A 38 5.89 14.08 19.80
C PRO A 38 4.69 14.15 20.75
N HIS A 39 4.75 13.32 21.80
CA HIS A 39 3.72 13.26 22.84
C HIS A 39 3.32 14.67 23.29
N LEU A 40 2.03 14.94 23.18
CA LEU A 40 1.46 16.21 23.61
C LEU A 40 1.49 16.28 25.14
N PRO A 41 1.81 17.44 25.74
CA PRO A 41 1.69 17.61 27.17
C PRO A 41 0.24 17.36 27.61
N GLU A 42 0.10 16.59 28.70
CA GLU A 42 -1.18 16.34 29.36
C GLU A 42 -1.70 17.64 29.99
N ASP A 43 -2.98 17.93 29.73
CA ASP A 43 -3.84 18.96 30.33
C ASP A 43 -3.16 20.10 31.12
N GLU A 44 -3.01 21.26 30.47
CA GLU A 44 -3.07 22.54 31.19
C GLU A 44 -4.51 23.08 31.09
N SER A 45 -5.20 23.13 32.23
CA SER A 45 -6.50 23.79 32.34
C SER A 45 -6.32 25.29 32.09
N ALA A 46 -6.55 25.74 30.85
CA ALA A 46 -6.41 27.14 30.49
C ALA A 46 -7.47 27.98 31.22
N THR A 47 -7.04 29.01 31.94
CA THR A 47 -7.92 30.01 32.57
C THR A 47 -8.39 31.09 31.60
N ILE A 48 -7.75 31.20 30.42
CA ILE A 48 -8.08 32.12 29.33
C ILE A 48 -8.22 31.28 28.05
N TRP A 49 -9.30 31.46 27.31
CA TRP A 49 -9.58 30.70 26.08
C TRP A 49 -9.18 31.49 24.82
N THR A 50 -8.16 31.01 24.12
CA THR A 50 -7.85 31.37 22.73
C THR A 50 -8.59 30.44 21.77
N TYR A 51 -8.80 30.87 20.52
CA TYR A 51 -9.50 30.00 19.55
C TYR A 51 -8.64 28.80 19.16
N GLN A 52 -7.31 28.92 19.21
CA GLN A 52 -6.36 27.84 18.93
C GLN A 52 -6.41 26.75 20.01
N GLU A 53 -6.55 27.13 21.29
CA GLU A 53 -6.75 26.18 22.39
C GLU A 53 -8.08 25.44 22.25
N VAL A 54 -9.16 26.17 21.92
CA VAL A 54 -10.47 25.55 21.69
C VAL A 54 -10.40 24.56 20.52
N ALA A 55 -9.71 24.91 19.42
CA ALA A 55 -9.49 24.02 18.28
C ALA A 55 -8.67 22.77 18.64
N ALA A 56 -7.61 22.91 19.43
CA ALA A 56 -6.80 21.77 19.88
C ALA A 56 -7.62 20.81 20.77
N ILE A 57 -8.38 21.35 21.72
CA ILE A 57 -9.25 20.57 22.60
C ILE A 57 -10.38 19.90 21.81
N ALA A 58 -10.90 20.54 20.77
CA ALA A 58 -11.91 19.95 19.89
C ALA A 58 -11.43 18.64 19.25
N ILE A 59 -10.19 18.61 18.72
CA ILE A 59 -9.62 17.40 18.14
C ILE A 59 -9.27 16.37 19.20
N LYS A 60 -8.64 16.77 20.32
CA LYS A 60 -8.38 15.87 21.46
C LYS A 60 -9.66 15.15 21.90
N CYS A 61 -10.77 15.90 21.92
CA CYS A 61 -12.06 15.33 22.25
C CYS A 61 -12.52 14.28 21.24
N ALA A 62 -12.35 14.55 19.94
CA ALA A 62 -12.67 13.60 18.87
C ALA A 62 -11.73 12.37 18.85
N LEU A 63 -10.57 12.46 19.49
CA LEU A 63 -9.64 11.36 19.76
C LEU A 63 -9.99 10.56 21.02
N ASN A 64 -11.17 10.80 21.62
CA ASN A 64 -11.66 10.19 22.85
C ASN A 64 -10.83 10.52 24.11
N GLU A 65 -10.13 11.66 24.13
CA GLU A 65 -9.52 12.17 25.36
C GLU A 65 -10.59 12.75 26.31
N LYS A 66 -10.33 12.75 27.63
CA LYS A 66 -11.28 13.16 28.67
C LYS A 66 -11.40 14.70 28.81
N VAL A 67 -11.60 15.40 27.70
CA VAL A 67 -11.63 16.88 27.63
C VAL A 67 -12.99 17.48 27.26
N ALA A 68 -14.06 16.67 27.29
CA ALA A 68 -15.41 17.05 26.88
C ALA A 68 -15.94 18.33 27.54
N ARG A 69 -15.73 18.48 28.86
CA ARG A 69 -16.17 19.67 29.62
C ARG A 69 -15.41 20.91 29.18
N SER A 70 -14.08 20.80 29.10
CA SER A 70 -13.19 21.86 28.63
C SER A 70 -13.56 22.31 27.21
N PHE A 71 -13.94 21.37 26.33
CA PHE A 71 -14.42 21.70 24.99
C PHE A 71 -15.72 22.49 25.02
N SER A 72 -16.72 22.04 25.79
CA SER A 72 -18.01 22.73 25.92
C SER A 72 -17.86 24.16 26.48
N ASP A 73 -16.99 24.33 27.49
CA ASP A 73 -16.72 25.64 28.10
C ASP A 73 -15.99 26.57 27.12
N GLY A 74 -14.97 26.05 26.43
CA GLY A 74 -14.24 26.77 25.40
C GLY A 74 -15.11 27.17 24.20
N LEU A 75 -15.98 26.27 23.73
CA LEU A 75 -16.95 26.53 22.67
C LEU A 75 -17.93 27.64 23.09
N SER A 76 -18.44 27.57 24.33
CA SER A 76 -19.31 28.61 24.87
C SER A 76 -18.61 29.97 24.96
N HIS A 77 -17.32 30.00 25.29
CA HIS A 77 -16.52 31.22 25.26
C HIS A 77 -16.36 31.76 23.84
N LEU A 78 -16.08 30.88 22.87
CA LEU A 78 -15.91 31.24 21.47
C LEU A 78 -17.21 31.85 20.91
N MET A 79 -18.36 31.21 21.15
CA MET A 79 -19.68 31.69 20.72
C MET A 79 -20.08 33.07 21.24
N ARG A 80 -19.50 33.54 22.37
CA ARG A 80 -19.76 34.88 22.92
C ARG A 80 -19.01 35.99 22.19
N ARG A 81 -18.04 35.65 21.34
CA ARG A 81 -17.27 36.63 20.58
C ARG A 81 -18.07 37.15 19.38
N ARG A 82 -17.66 38.32 18.88
CA ARG A 82 -18.15 38.90 17.63
C ARG A 82 -17.11 38.69 16.54
N TYR A 83 -17.57 38.29 15.36
CA TYR A 83 -16.74 37.99 14.18
C TYR A 83 -17.07 38.94 13.05
N PHE A 84 -16.17 39.05 12.07
CA PHE A 84 -16.34 39.90 10.89
C PHE A 84 -16.54 41.39 11.25
N ILE A 85 -15.83 41.85 12.28
CA ILE A 85 -15.88 43.26 12.70
C ILE A 85 -15.07 44.07 11.69
N PRO A 86 -15.68 45.07 11.01
CA PRO A 86 -14.96 45.90 10.06
C PRO A 86 -13.73 46.55 10.70
N HIS A 87 -12.59 46.50 10.00
CA HIS A 87 -11.30 47.07 10.42
C HIS A 87 -10.64 46.42 11.67
N ALA A 88 -11.21 45.35 12.22
CA ALA A 88 -10.53 44.53 13.21
C ALA A 88 -9.61 43.50 12.51
N MET A 89 -8.53 43.08 13.19
CA MET A 89 -7.76 41.93 12.73
C MET A 89 -8.63 40.67 12.83
N PRO A 90 -8.82 39.90 11.74
CA PRO A 90 -9.55 38.65 11.77
C PRO A 90 -8.88 37.63 12.71
N GLY A 91 -9.69 36.87 13.44
CA GLY A 91 -9.22 35.83 14.34
C GLY A 91 -9.63 34.44 13.85
N PHE A 92 -10.52 33.81 14.60
CA PHE A 92 -11.05 32.47 14.30
C PHE A 92 -11.68 32.36 12.91
N GLU A 93 -12.39 33.41 12.46
CA GLU A 93 -13.07 33.43 11.17
C GLU A 93 -12.12 33.38 9.96
N ALA A 94 -10.84 33.67 10.17
CA ALA A 94 -9.80 33.64 9.15
C ALA A 94 -8.89 32.41 9.24
N ASP A 95 -9.19 31.45 10.13
CA ASP A 95 -8.44 30.21 10.30
C ASP A 95 -9.31 28.98 9.96
N PRO A 96 -9.27 28.52 8.69
CA PRO A 96 -9.97 27.32 8.26
C PRO A 96 -9.64 26.05 9.06
N MET A 97 -8.39 25.90 9.51
CA MET A 97 -7.96 24.72 10.24
C MET A 97 -8.56 24.70 11.66
N ALA A 98 -8.62 25.86 12.31
CA ALA A 98 -9.31 26.00 13.59
C ALA A 98 -10.82 25.77 13.43
N ILE A 99 -11.44 26.33 12.40
CA ILE A 99 -12.87 26.12 12.08
C ILE A 99 -13.18 24.63 11.87
N LEU A 100 -12.39 23.94 11.05
CA LEU A 100 -12.53 22.50 10.83
C LEU A 100 -12.37 21.71 12.13
N SER A 101 -11.39 22.08 12.95
CA SER A 101 -11.13 21.40 14.22
C SER A 101 -12.32 21.50 15.18
N VAL A 102 -12.91 22.69 15.30
CA VAL A 102 -14.12 22.91 16.10
C VAL A 102 -15.30 22.10 15.52
N ALA A 103 -15.48 22.07 14.20
CA ALA A 103 -16.54 21.28 13.56
C ALA A 103 -16.39 19.78 13.88
N ILE A 104 -15.17 19.23 13.84
CA ILE A 104 -14.86 17.83 14.22
C ILE A 104 -15.24 17.56 15.67
N GLY A 105 -14.85 18.45 16.60
CA GLY A 105 -15.20 18.31 18.02
C GLY A 105 -16.71 18.38 18.26
N MET A 106 -17.39 19.28 17.55
CA MET A 106 -18.85 19.43 17.63
C MET A 106 -19.57 18.18 17.15
N VAL A 107 -19.16 17.60 16.02
CA VAL A 107 -19.73 16.34 15.51
C VAL A 107 -19.47 15.16 16.44
N SER A 108 -18.37 15.19 17.21
CA SER A 108 -17.99 14.09 18.10
C SER A 108 -18.73 14.09 19.44
N LEU A 109 -19.22 15.23 19.93
CA LEU A 109 -19.85 15.35 21.26
C LEU A 109 -21.19 16.09 21.31
N GLU A 110 -21.41 17.05 20.41
CA GLU A 110 -22.37 18.13 20.57
C GLU A 110 -23.37 18.13 19.43
N HIS A 111 -24.44 17.35 19.52
CA HIS A 111 -25.48 17.31 18.47
C HIS A 111 -26.52 18.45 18.59
N ASP A 112 -26.08 19.63 19.03
CA ASP A 112 -26.93 20.82 19.16
C ASP A 112 -26.99 21.58 17.83
N LYS A 113 -28.16 21.52 17.18
CA LYS A 113 -28.43 22.23 15.92
C LYS A 113 -28.17 23.73 16.00
N ASN A 114 -28.39 24.37 17.16
CA ASN A 114 -28.14 25.81 17.29
C ASN A 114 -26.65 26.13 17.24
N LYS A 115 -25.82 25.31 17.89
CA LYS A 115 -24.37 25.44 17.83
C LYS A 115 -23.87 25.17 16.40
N TYR A 116 -24.41 24.16 15.72
CA TYR A 116 -24.06 23.88 14.33
C TYR A 116 -24.39 25.05 13.40
N ASN A 117 -25.60 25.61 13.52
CA ASN A 117 -26.03 26.76 12.73
C ASN A 117 -25.13 27.99 12.97
N TRP A 118 -24.66 28.20 14.20
CA TRP A 118 -23.70 29.27 14.50
C TRP A 118 -22.38 29.08 13.75
N LEU A 119 -21.80 27.88 13.76
CA LEU A 119 -20.54 27.62 13.05
C LEU A 119 -20.74 27.64 11.52
N LEU A 120 -21.87 27.14 11.03
CA LEU A 120 -22.24 27.20 9.61
C LEU A 120 -22.37 28.64 9.11
N ASP A 121 -22.92 29.57 9.89
CA ASP A 121 -22.98 31.00 9.52
C ASP A 121 -21.57 31.59 9.35
N ILE A 122 -20.63 31.27 10.25
CA ILE A 122 -19.23 31.68 10.13
C ILE A 122 -18.61 31.07 8.87
N ILE A 123 -18.73 29.76 8.67
CA ILE A 123 -18.16 29.05 7.51
C ILE A 123 -18.69 29.65 6.20
N ASN A 124 -20.00 29.86 6.09
CA ASN A 124 -20.62 30.38 4.88
C ASN A 124 -20.17 31.82 4.58
N LYS A 125 -20.03 32.67 5.60
CA LYS A 125 -19.48 34.03 5.43
C LYS A 125 -18.02 34.00 5.00
N THR A 126 -17.18 33.19 5.65
CA THR A 126 -15.77 33.04 5.27
C THR A 126 -15.62 32.51 3.84
N LEU A 127 -16.49 31.59 3.40
CA LEU A 127 -16.46 31.04 2.04
C LEU A 127 -16.76 32.08 0.94
N LEU A 128 -17.51 33.15 1.23
CA LEU A 128 -17.83 34.19 0.25
C LEU A 128 -16.59 35.00 -0.16
N ASP A 129 -15.70 35.27 0.80
CA ASP A 129 -14.53 36.13 0.61
C ASP A 129 -13.22 35.35 0.44
N GLU A 130 -13.23 34.03 0.69
CA GLU A 130 -12.04 33.19 0.51
C GLU A 130 -11.69 33.07 -0.97
N SER A 131 -10.41 33.16 -1.31
CA SER A 131 -9.91 33.01 -2.68
C SER A 131 -8.95 31.82 -2.82
N GLU A 132 -8.30 31.42 -1.73
CA GLU A 132 -7.29 30.36 -1.74
C GLU A 132 -7.94 28.96 -1.82
N PRO A 133 -7.61 28.16 -2.86
CA PRO A 133 -8.29 26.88 -3.11
C PRO A 133 -8.23 25.89 -1.94
N ILE A 134 -7.10 25.80 -1.23
CA ILE A 134 -7.00 24.90 -0.07
C ILE A 134 -7.86 25.37 1.09
N ARG A 135 -7.84 26.67 1.38
CA ARG A 135 -8.62 27.24 2.49
C ARG A 135 -10.11 27.02 2.24
N LYS A 136 -10.57 27.16 0.98
CA LYS A 136 -11.92 26.73 0.56
C LYS A 136 -12.17 25.25 0.80
N SER A 137 -11.24 24.39 0.40
CA SER A 137 -11.38 22.93 0.54
C SER A 137 -11.58 22.51 2.00
N ILE A 138 -10.83 23.14 2.92
CA ILE A 138 -10.94 22.92 4.37
C ILE A 138 -12.29 23.40 4.90
N LEU A 139 -12.75 24.59 4.49
CA LEU A 139 -14.06 25.14 4.88
C LEU A 139 -15.22 24.29 4.36
N LEU A 140 -15.15 23.81 3.11
CA LEU A 140 -16.12 22.89 2.53
C LEU A 140 -16.17 21.58 3.31
N PHE A 141 -15.02 21.08 3.75
CA PHE A 141 -14.97 19.90 4.61
C PHE A 141 -15.64 20.14 5.98
N ALA A 142 -15.35 21.28 6.62
CA ALA A 142 -16.00 21.66 7.87
C ALA A 142 -17.52 21.77 7.72
N ARG A 143 -17.99 22.35 6.60
CA ARG A 143 -19.42 22.43 6.27
C ARG A 143 -20.04 21.04 6.12
N PHE A 144 -19.41 20.18 5.32
CA PHE A 144 -19.84 18.78 5.13
C PHE A 144 -19.98 18.02 6.44
N LEU A 145 -19.09 18.22 7.41
CA LEU A 145 -19.21 17.57 8.71
C LEU A 145 -20.48 17.98 9.47
N LEU A 146 -20.89 19.25 9.38
CA LEU A 146 -22.01 19.79 10.13
C LEU A 146 -23.38 19.57 9.47
N ASN A 147 -23.45 19.54 8.14
CA ASN A 147 -24.72 19.47 7.40
C ASN A 147 -24.78 18.37 6.33
N HIS A 148 -23.72 17.57 6.16
CA HIS A 148 -23.62 16.49 5.18
C HIS A 148 -23.82 16.90 3.71
N GLU A 149 -23.58 18.17 3.36
CA GLU A 149 -23.62 18.62 1.97
C GLU A 149 -22.51 17.98 1.12
N SER A 150 -22.88 17.35 0.01
CA SER A 150 -22.05 16.36 -0.71
C SER A 150 -20.87 16.92 -1.53
N ASP A 151 -20.61 18.22 -1.50
CA ASP A 151 -19.61 18.87 -2.36
C ASP A 151 -18.30 19.13 -1.61
N ILE A 152 -17.54 18.04 -1.37
CA ILE A 152 -16.16 18.13 -0.88
C ILE A 152 -15.16 17.71 -1.95
N PRO A 153 -13.98 18.37 -2.03
CA PRO A 153 -12.93 18.04 -2.99
C PRO A 153 -12.46 16.58 -2.90
N LEU A 154 -12.02 15.99 -4.02
CA LEU A 154 -11.55 14.60 -4.09
C LEU A 154 -10.40 14.30 -3.13
N ILE A 155 -9.46 15.23 -2.97
CA ILE A 155 -8.35 15.09 -2.02
C ILE A 155 -8.85 14.92 -0.58
N ILE A 156 -9.89 15.67 -0.20
CA ILE A 156 -10.52 15.56 1.12
C ILE A 156 -11.26 14.22 1.25
N LYS A 157 -12.03 13.82 0.22
CA LYS A 157 -12.70 12.50 0.19
C LYS A 157 -11.71 11.36 0.40
N ALA A 158 -10.55 11.43 -0.24
CA ALA A 158 -9.48 10.46 -0.06
C ALA A 158 -8.85 10.53 1.35
N ALA A 159 -8.53 11.73 1.85
CA ALA A 159 -7.94 11.93 3.16
C ALA A 159 -8.78 11.35 4.31
N ILE A 160 -10.11 11.44 4.20
CA ILE A 160 -11.03 10.92 5.22
C ILE A 160 -11.46 9.47 4.97
N GLY A 161 -10.98 8.87 3.87
CA GLY A 161 -11.49 7.58 3.39
C GLY A 161 -11.28 6.42 4.34
N LYS A 162 -10.17 6.42 5.10
CA LYS A 162 -9.93 5.42 6.15
C LYS A 162 -10.96 5.52 7.30
N ARG A 163 -11.39 6.75 7.66
CA ARG A 163 -12.29 6.97 8.81
C ARG A 163 -13.76 6.77 8.46
N TYR A 164 -14.19 7.28 7.31
CA TYR A 164 -15.60 7.29 6.92
C TYR A 164 -15.93 6.25 5.83
N GLU A 165 -15.06 5.25 5.66
CA GLU A 165 -15.21 4.17 4.68
C GLU A 165 -15.58 4.69 3.28
N GLN A 166 -15.03 5.84 2.89
CA GLN A 166 -15.30 6.41 1.58
C GLN A 166 -14.70 5.50 0.51
N THR A 167 -15.46 5.29 -0.56
CA THR A 167 -14.99 4.54 -1.72
C THR A 167 -14.72 5.50 -2.86
N LEU A 168 -13.48 5.55 -3.32
CA LEU A 168 -13.11 6.25 -4.55
C LEU A 168 -13.05 5.26 -5.70
N SER A 169 -13.58 5.65 -6.86
CA SER A 169 -13.43 4.93 -8.12
C SER A 169 -11.96 4.94 -8.58
N LYS A 170 -11.61 4.04 -9.52
CA LYS A 170 -10.23 3.96 -10.05
C LYS A 170 -9.76 5.31 -10.63
N SER A 171 -10.59 5.98 -11.41
CA SER A 171 -10.26 7.28 -12.02
C SER A 171 -10.07 8.38 -10.98
N GLU A 172 -10.87 8.38 -9.92
CA GLU A 172 -10.70 9.36 -8.83
C GLU A 172 -9.41 9.11 -8.05
N ARG A 173 -9.06 7.85 -7.78
CA ARG A 173 -7.78 7.49 -7.14
C ARG A 173 -6.59 7.94 -7.98
N GLU A 174 -6.61 7.70 -9.28
CA GLU A 174 -5.57 8.16 -10.21
C GLU A 174 -5.44 9.69 -10.24
N SER A 175 -6.58 10.40 -10.21
CA SER A 175 -6.60 11.86 -10.15
C SER A 175 -5.98 12.40 -8.87
N VAL A 176 -6.37 11.85 -7.71
CA VAL A 176 -5.83 12.26 -6.41
C VAL A 176 -4.33 11.96 -6.33
N PHE A 177 -3.91 10.77 -6.78
CA PHE A 177 -2.50 10.40 -6.79
C PHE A 177 -1.67 11.35 -7.66
N LYS A 178 -2.16 11.70 -8.86
CA LYS A 178 -1.51 12.66 -9.75
C LYS A 178 -1.44 14.05 -9.14
N GLU A 179 -2.50 14.51 -8.48
CA GLU A 179 -2.52 15.80 -7.78
C GLU A 179 -1.43 15.86 -6.70
N CYS A 180 -1.33 14.81 -5.87
CA CYS A 180 -0.31 14.71 -4.82
C CYS A 180 1.12 14.78 -5.38
N LEU A 181 1.40 14.15 -6.53
CA LEU A 181 2.75 14.12 -7.11
C LEU A 181 3.12 15.38 -7.92
N THR A 182 2.14 16.09 -8.48
CA THR A 182 2.40 17.23 -9.39
C THR A 182 2.38 18.58 -8.70
N THR A 183 1.85 18.67 -7.49
CA THR A 183 1.75 19.92 -6.73
C THR A 183 3.12 20.37 -6.24
N LYS A 184 3.63 21.48 -6.80
CA LYS A 184 5.01 21.96 -6.54
C LYS A 184 5.18 22.61 -5.16
N LYS A 185 4.22 23.44 -4.75
CA LYS A 185 4.25 24.17 -3.47
C LYS A 185 3.12 23.64 -2.61
N ILE A 186 3.49 22.96 -1.53
CA ILE A 186 2.57 22.36 -0.57
C ILE A 186 2.76 23.12 0.75
N THR A 187 1.69 23.66 1.32
CA THR A 187 1.73 24.29 2.65
C THR A 187 1.64 23.22 3.76
N PRO A 188 2.04 23.53 5.01
CA PRO A 188 1.86 22.62 6.13
C PRO A 188 0.41 22.12 6.30
N GLU A 189 -0.59 22.97 6.06
CA GLU A 189 -2.01 22.59 6.15
C GLU A 189 -2.42 21.64 5.02
N GLN A 190 -1.95 21.89 3.79
CA GLN A 190 -2.17 21.00 2.65
C GLN A 190 -1.53 19.63 2.85
N ALA A 191 -0.33 19.60 3.44
CA ALA A 191 0.45 18.39 3.64
C ALA A 191 -0.31 17.34 4.48
N ILE A 192 -1.11 17.77 5.46
CA ILE A 192 -1.94 16.88 6.28
C ILE A 192 -2.91 16.08 5.40
N PHE A 193 -3.69 16.76 4.55
CA PHE A 193 -4.66 16.10 3.69
C PHE A 193 -4.00 15.26 2.61
N TYR A 194 -2.88 15.73 2.05
CA TYR A 194 -2.15 15.02 1.00
C TYR A 194 -1.53 13.73 1.55
N LEU A 195 -0.93 13.78 2.74
CA LEU A 195 -0.37 12.60 3.40
C LEU A 195 -1.47 11.61 3.79
N ALA A 196 -2.56 12.05 4.41
CA ALA A 196 -3.70 11.19 4.74
C ALA A 196 -4.29 10.53 3.48
N ALA A 197 -4.45 11.29 2.40
CA ALA A 197 -4.95 10.78 1.13
C ALA A 197 -4.00 9.74 0.52
N LEU A 198 -2.69 10.02 0.47
CA LEU A 198 -1.70 9.06 -0.01
C LEU A 198 -1.69 7.79 0.84
N GLU A 199 -1.72 7.91 2.16
CA GLU A 199 -1.79 6.73 3.02
C GLU A 199 -3.08 5.94 2.83
N TYR A 200 -4.22 6.60 2.60
CA TYR A 200 -5.47 5.94 2.23
C TYR A 200 -5.31 5.20 0.89
N LEU A 201 -4.78 5.86 -0.14
CA LEU A 201 -4.54 5.26 -1.46
C LEU A 201 -3.57 4.08 -1.36
N ILE A 202 -2.49 4.21 -0.60
CA ILE A 202 -1.55 3.11 -0.33
C ILE A 202 -2.27 1.98 0.40
N SER A 203 -3.01 2.26 1.47
CA SER A 203 -3.70 1.22 2.26
C SER A 203 -4.80 0.49 1.48
N THR A 204 -5.55 1.20 0.64
CA THR A 204 -6.54 0.61 -0.28
C THR A 204 -5.89 -0.12 -1.44
N SER A 205 -4.62 0.16 -1.73
CA SER A 205 -3.78 -0.61 -2.65
C SER A 205 -2.96 -1.72 -1.95
N ALA A 206 -2.92 -1.71 -0.60
CA ALA A 206 -2.06 -2.53 0.26
C ALA A 206 -2.84 -3.47 1.21
N ASN A 207 -4.14 -3.65 1.00
CA ASN A 207 -4.66 -5.01 1.06
C ASN A 207 -3.75 -5.84 0.16
N ILE A 208 -3.20 -6.97 0.64
CA ILE A 208 -2.37 -7.89 -0.15
C ILE A 208 -2.84 -7.83 -1.58
N SER A 209 -2.11 -7.11 -2.42
CA SER A 209 -2.49 -6.99 -3.80
C SER A 209 -2.11 -8.34 -4.37
N LEU A 210 -3.07 -9.26 -4.32
CA LEU A 210 -3.15 -10.36 -5.28
C LEU A 210 -3.10 -9.77 -6.72
N GLU A 211 -3.30 -8.46 -6.86
CA GLU A 211 -3.07 -7.65 -8.06
C GLU A 211 -1.75 -6.85 -8.05
N SER A 212 -0.63 -7.36 -7.51
CA SER A 212 0.68 -6.99 -8.07
C SER A 212 0.92 -7.78 -9.36
N THR A 213 -0.03 -7.69 -10.29
CA THR A 213 -0.13 -8.35 -11.60
C THR A 213 0.85 -7.71 -12.58
N ASN A 214 2.12 -7.68 -12.23
CA ASN A 214 3.20 -7.42 -13.15
C ASN A 214 4.35 -8.40 -12.90
N LYS A 215 5.27 -8.48 -13.86
CA LYS A 215 6.35 -9.47 -13.86
C LYS A 215 7.26 -9.37 -12.61
N ASN A 216 7.46 -8.16 -12.08
CA ASN A 216 8.24 -7.95 -10.84
C ASN A 216 7.53 -8.52 -9.60
N GLY A 217 6.21 -8.33 -9.50
CA GLY A 217 5.40 -8.89 -8.42
C GLY A 217 5.45 -10.42 -8.43
N LEU A 218 5.28 -11.02 -9.60
CA LEU A 218 5.43 -12.47 -9.81
C LEU A 218 6.83 -12.96 -9.39
N ALA A 219 7.91 -12.31 -9.84
CA ALA A 219 9.27 -12.68 -9.47
C ALA A 219 9.51 -12.63 -7.96
N LYS A 220 9.02 -11.58 -7.29
CA LYS A 220 9.13 -11.45 -5.82
C LYS A 220 8.35 -12.55 -5.08
N MET A 221 7.16 -12.91 -5.58
CA MET A 221 6.35 -13.99 -5.01
C MET A 221 7.06 -15.34 -5.14
N LEU A 222 7.62 -15.63 -6.32
CA LEU A 222 8.40 -16.84 -6.57
C LEU A 222 9.63 -16.93 -5.65
N ARG A 223 10.39 -15.85 -5.46
CA ARG A 223 11.51 -15.83 -4.48
C ARG A 223 11.06 -16.09 -3.05
N SER A 224 9.83 -15.70 -2.70
CA SER A 224 9.29 -15.87 -1.35
C SER A 224 8.88 -17.33 -1.04
N VAL A 225 8.89 -18.23 -2.05
CA VAL A 225 8.59 -19.66 -1.86
C VAL A 225 9.52 -20.29 -0.83
N GLU A 226 10.80 -19.91 -0.81
CA GLU A 226 11.76 -20.44 0.17
C GLU A 226 11.31 -20.21 1.62
N SER A 227 10.73 -19.02 1.90
CA SER A 227 10.21 -18.70 3.23
C SER A 227 9.00 -19.56 3.61
N ALA A 228 8.19 -19.96 2.63
CA ALA A 228 7.06 -20.87 2.86
C ALA A 228 7.53 -22.29 3.25
N LEU A 229 8.74 -22.69 2.82
CA LEU A 229 9.29 -24.00 3.14
C LEU A 229 9.58 -24.20 4.63
N LYS A 230 9.61 -23.13 5.44
CA LYS A 230 9.74 -23.20 6.90
C LYS A 230 8.69 -24.09 7.57
N ARG A 231 7.48 -24.17 7.00
CA ARG A 231 6.38 -25.01 7.51
C ARG A 231 6.11 -26.23 6.64
N TRP A 232 6.97 -26.50 5.66
CA TRP A 232 6.81 -27.64 4.75
C TRP A 232 6.89 -28.98 5.52
N PRO A 233 5.96 -29.91 5.31
CA PRO A 233 5.98 -31.20 5.98
C PRO A 233 7.19 -32.04 5.57
N TRP A 234 8.14 -32.20 6.49
CA TRP A 234 9.25 -33.16 6.38
C TRP A 234 9.50 -33.81 7.74
N GLU A 235 8.69 -34.83 8.05
CA GLU A 235 8.69 -35.47 9.36
C GLU A 235 9.55 -36.73 9.34
N SER A 236 10.36 -36.98 10.37
CA SER A 236 11.05 -38.28 10.53
C SER A 236 10.15 -39.33 11.21
N THR A 237 9.12 -38.90 11.94
CA THR A 237 8.15 -39.71 12.65
C THR A 237 6.79 -39.00 12.67
N ALA A 238 5.70 -39.75 12.85
CA ALA A 238 4.36 -39.16 12.94
C ALA A 238 4.21 -38.21 14.14
N LYS A 239 3.68 -37.00 13.91
CA LYS A 239 3.46 -36.01 15.00
C LYS A 239 2.33 -36.38 15.97
N THR A 240 1.39 -37.23 15.56
CA THR A 240 0.27 -37.64 16.41
C THR A 240 0.02 -39.14 16.30
N LYS A 241 -0.61 -39.73 17.32
CA LYS A 241 -0.96 -41.16 17.34
C LYS A 241 -1.95 -41.57 16.24
N LYS A 242 -2.64 -40.61 15.62
CA LYS A 242 -3.67 -40.83 14.59
C LYS A 242 -3.22 -40.45 13.18
N SER A 243 -1.99 -39.97 13.00
CA SER A 243 -1.46 -39.54 11.70
C SER A 243 -0.30 -40.43 11.28
N SER A 244 -0.11 -40.59 9.97
CA SER A 244 1.14 -41.11 9.41
C SER A 244 2.19 -40.00 9.38
N LYS A 245 3.47 -40.39 9.35
CA LYS A 245 4.60 -39.51 9.02
C LYS A 245 4.32 -38.84 7.68
N GLN A 246 4.45 -37.52 7.60
CA GLN A 246 4.29 -36.77 6.35
C GLN A 246 5.63 -36.23 5.86
N GLN A 247 5.99 -36.57 4.61
CA GLN A 247 7.08 -35.96 3.86
C GLN A 247 6.50 -35.54 2.51
N TRP A 248 6.39 -34.23 2.29
CA TRP A 248 5.97 -33.66 1.01
C TRP A 248 7.20 -33.57 0.12
N ASP A 249 7.56 -34.69 -0.49
CA ASP A 249 8.82 -34.82 -1.21
C ASP A 249 8.76 -34.23 -2.63
N VAL A 250 9.77 -33.44 -2.98
CA VAL A 250 9.92 -32.77 -4.27
C VAL A 250 11.05 -33.46 -5.01
N GLN A 251 10.70 -34.30 -6.00
CA GLN A 251 11.63 -35.25 -6.64
C GLN A 251 11.94 -34.93 -8.10
N ASN A 252 11.18 -34.03 -8.70
CA ASN A 252 11.24 -33.66 -10.11
C ASN A 252 10.53 -32.31 -10.34
N GLU A 253 10.62 -31.84 -11.58
CA GLU A 253 10.02 -30.61 -12.09
C GLU A 253 8.50 -30.60 -11.92
N TYR A 254 7.80 -31.71 -12.16
CA TYR A 254 6.34 -31.78 -12.02
C TYR A 254 5.86 -31.55 -10.58
N HIS A 255 6.63 -31.96 -9.57
CA HIS A 255 6.31 -31.67 -8.17
C HIS A 255 6.49 -30.18 -7.88
N VAL A 256 7.51 -29.55 -8.45
CA VAL A 256 7.75 -28.10 -8.34
C VAL A 256 6.64 -27.33 -9.06
N GLN A 257 6.24 -27.75 -10.26
CA GLN A 257 5.11 -27.19 -10.99
C GLN A 257 3.82 -27.26 -10.16
N SER A 258 3.54 -28.40 -9.52
CA SER A 258 2.37 -28.56 -8.64
C SER A 258 2.42 -27.63 -7.42
N LEU A 259 3.60 -27.46 -6.81
CA LEU A 259 3.82 -26.48 -5.74
C LEU A 259 3.52 -25.06 -6.23
N LEU A 260 4.14 -24.64 -7.33
CA LEU A 260 3.94 -23.31 -7.89
C LEU A 260 2.49 -23.08 -8.30
N TRP A 261 1.82 -24.07 -8.90
CA TRP A 261 0.39 -24.00 -9.22
C TRP A 261 -0.44 -23.71 -7.97
N SER A 262 -0.22 -24.44 -6.87
CA SER A 262 -0.97 -24.25 -5.63
C SER A 262 -0.81 -22.85 -5.03
N LEU A 263 0.35 -22.22 -5.25
CA LEU A 263 0.66 -20.88 -4.77
C LEU A 263 0.13 -19.79 -5.71
N LEU A 264 0.28 -19.98 -7.02
CA LEU A 264 0.02 -18.97 -8.05
C LEU A 264 -1.45 -18.95 -8.50
N ARG A 265 -2.13 -20.10 -8.57
CA ARG A 265 -3.51 -20.19 -9.10
C ARG A 265 -4.53 -19.30 -8.37
N PRO A 266 -4.46 -19.09 -7.05
CA PRO A 266 -5.32 -18.13 -6.35
C PRO A 266 -5.04 -16.67 -6.71
N VAL A 267 -3.83 -16.36 -7.18
CA VAL A 267 -3.36 -15.00 -7.50
C VAL A 267 -3.57 -14.68 -8.97
N PHE A 268 -3.37 -15.66 -9.85
CA PHE A 268 -3.47 -15.55 -11.30
C PHE A 268 -4.59 -16.47 -11.79
N PRO A 269 -5.84 -15.96 -11.91
CA PRO A 269 -6.98 -16.76 -12.32
C PRO A 269 -6.86 -17.39 -13.71
N ASP A 270 -6.00 -16.80 -14.55
CA ASP A 270 -5.67 -17.23 -15.91
C ASP A 270 -4.35 -18.01 -15.99
N LEU A 271 -3.78 -18.45 -14.85
CA LEU A 271 -2.67 -19.39 -14.86
C LEU A 271 -3.10 -20.66 -15.62
N GLN A 272 -2.31 -21.02 -16.62
CA GLN A 272 -2.50 -22.18 -17.46
C GLN A 272 -1.36 -23.16 -17.25
N ASP A 273 -1.72 -24.43 -17.14
CA ASP A 273 -0.83 -25.56 -17.23
C ASP A 273 -0.89 -26.10 -18.65
N GLU A 274 0.25 -26.52 -19.18
CA GLU A 274 0.29 -27.35 -20.39
C GLU A 274 -0.37 -26.74 -21.66
N GLU A 275 -0.22 -25.43 -21.93
CA GLU A 275 -0.63 -24.90 -23.24
C GLU A 275 0.30 -25.43 -24.35
N TYR A 276 -0.29 -26.09 -25.35
CA TYR A 276 0.40 -26.38 -26.61
C TYR A 276 0.63 -25.06 -27.35
N LEU A 277 1.89 -24.62 -27.44
CA LEU A 277 2.25 -23.54 -28.36
C LEU A 277 1.94 -23.99 -29.80
N LYS A 278 1.65 -23.02 -30.67
CA LYS A 278 1.49 -23.30 -32.11
C LYS A 278 2.69 -24.13 -32.59
N SER A 279 2.41 -25.23 -33.28
CA SER A 279 3.43 -26.18 -33.74
C SER A 279 4.56 -25.47 -34.49
N ILE A 280 5.79 -25.74 -34.09
CA ILE A 280 6.99 -25.26 -34.78
C ILE A 280 7.58 -26.46 -35.52
N GLY A 281 7.30 -26.55 -36.83
CA GLY A 281 7.69 -27.72 -37.63
C GLY A 281 7.02 -29.00 -37.11
N TYR A 282 7.83 -30.00 -36.71
CA TYR A 282 7.35 -31.26 -36.13
C TYR A 282 7.32 -31.29 -34.59
N LYS A 283 7.76 -30.21 -33.91
CA LYS A 283 7.72 -30.12 -32.45
C LYS A 283 6.46 -29.36 -32.03
N HIS A 284 5.75 -29.91 -31.05
CA HIS A 284 4.70 -29.23 -30.31
C HIS A 284 5.30 -28.81 -28.96
N PRO A 285 5.85 -27.58 -28.85
CA PRO A 285 6.46 -27.15 -27.62
C PRO A 285 5.38 -27.08 -26.53
N ARG A 286 5.70 -27.65 -25.37
CA ARG A 286 4.87 -27.62 -24.18
C ARG A 286 5.58 -26.77 -23.15
N VAL A 287 4.91 -25.71 -22.72
CA VAL A 287 5.40 -24.85 -21.65
C VAL A 287 4.93 -25.40 -20.30
N ASP A 288 5.73 -25.17 -19.25
CA ASP A 288 5.43 -25.68 -17.92
C ASP A 288 4.23 -24.94 -17.28
N LEU A 289 4.35 -23.62 -17.12
CA LEU A 289 3.31 -22.75 -16.60
C LEU A 289 3.28 -21.45 -17.38
N ALA A 290 2.08 -20.95 -17.70
CA ALA A 290 1.90 -19.72 -18.44
C ALA A 290 0.89 -18.80 -17.76
N ILE A 291 1.17 -17.50 -17.79
CA ILE A 291 0.25 -16.45 -17.29
C ILE A 291 0.01 -15.46 -18.44
N PRO A 292 -1.04 -15.67 -19.27
CA PRO A 292 -1.34 -14.85 -20.44
C PRO A 292 -1.51 -13.36 -20.13
N SER A 293 -2.16 -13.02 -19.02
CA SER A 293 -2.36 -11.62 -18.58
C SER A 293 -1.04 -10.88 -18.34
N LEU A 294 0.03 -11.61 -18.00
CA LEU A 294 1.38 -11.06 -17.84
C LEU A 294 2.26 -11.25 -19.07
N ARG A 295 1.83 -12.05 -20.05
CA ARG A 295 2.61 -12.47 -21.22
C ARG A 295 3.92 -13.15 -20.80
N VAL A 296 3.89 -13.87 -19.69
CA VAL A 296 5.03 -14.58 -19.08
C VAL A 296 4.83 -16.09 -19.13
N ILE A 297 5.90 -16.80 -19.46
CA ILE A 297 6.06 -18.23 -19.22
C ILE A 297 6.96 -18.40 -17.98
N ILE A 298 6.61 -19.34 -17.11
CA ILE A 298 7.46 -19.77 -16.00
C ILE A 298 8.03 -21.13 -16.38
N GLU A 299 9.34 -21.19 -16.60
CA GLU A 299 10.06 -22.42 -16.90
C GLU A 299 10.61 -23.02 -15.61
N VAL A 300 10.28 -24.29 -15.35
CA VAL A 300 10.62 -24.96 -14.09
C VAL A 300 11.69 -26.01 -14.34
N LYS A 301 12.83 -25.87 -13.64
CA LYS A 301 13.93 -26.85 -13.73
C LYS A 301 14.28 -27.43 -12.38
N TYR A 302 14.73 -28.68 -12.37
CA TYR A 302 15.15 -29.38 -11.17
C TYR A 302 16.66 -29.66 -11.23
N LEU A 303 17.43 -28.97 -10.38
CA LEU A 303 18.87 -29.16 -10.31
C LEU A 303 19.20 -30.38 -9.46
N ARG A 304 19.59 -31.47 -10.12
CA ARG A 304 20.02 -32.73 -9.49
C ARG A 304 21.47 -32.72 -9.05
N ASP A 305 22.32 -32.01 -9.78
CA ASP A 305 23.77 -31.99 -9.60
C ASP A 305 24.31 -30.57 -9.75
N SER A 306 24.99 -30.08 -8.71
CA SER A 306 25.58 -28.75 -8.63
C SER A 306 27.02 -28.71 -9.17
N THR A 307 27.49 -29.77 -9.84
CA THR A 307 28.77 -29.73 -10.57
C THR A 307 28.73 -28.70 -11.69
N GLN A 308 29.91 -28.27 -12.12
CA GLN A 308 30.05 -27.31 -13.21
C GLN A 308 29.40 -27.80 -14.53
N SER A 309 29.45 -29.11 -14.81
CA SER A 309 28.77 -29.70 -15.96
C SER A 309 27.24 -29.64 -15.82
N GLY A 310 26.71 -29.93 -14.63
CA GLY A 310 25.27 -29.83 -14.37
C GLY A 310 24.74 -28.40 -14.51
N LEU A 311 25.46 -27.43 -13.92
CA LEU A 311 25.12 -26.01 -14.01
C LEU A 311 25.21 -25.47 -15.44
N SER A 312 26.24 -25.88 -16.20
CA SER A 312 26.39 -25.48 -17.60
C SER A 312 25.32 -26.11 -18.51
N GLY A 313 24.95 -27.37 -18.26
CA GLY A 313 23.87 -28.04 -18.99
C GLY A 313 22.54 -27.35 -18.76
N LEU A 314 22.22 -27.03 -17.51
CA LEU A 314 21.02 -26.28 -17.14
C LEU A 314 20.92 -24.93 -17.87
N ASN A 315 22.01 -24.14 -17.88
CA ASN A 315 22.03 -22.87 -18.62
C ASN A 315 21.78 -23.05 -20.13
N ALA A 316 22.29 -24.13 -20.72
CA ALA A 316 22.10 -24.42 -22.14
C ALA A 316 20.64 -24.80 -22.46
N GLU A 317 20.02 -25.62 -21.60
CA GLU A 317 18.60 -25.98 -21.72
C GLU A 317 17.71 -24.73 -21.66
N ILE A 318 17.94 -23.85 -20.69
CA ILE A 318 17.19 -22.59 -20.56
C ILE A 318 17.35 -21.69 -21.80
N ALA A 319 18.55 -21.62 -22.37
CA ALA A 319 18.77 -20.86 -23.59
C ALA A 319 18.01 -21.45 -24.80
N GLU A 320 17.93 -22.78 -24.89
CA GLU A 320 17.13 -23.46 -25.92
C GLU A 320 15.63 -23.15 -25.74
N ASP A 321 15.13 -23.23 -24.51
CA ASP A 321 13.72 -22.98 -24.17
C ASP A 321 13.32 -21.52 -24.43
N ALA A 322 14.14 -20.54 -24.03
CA ALA A 322 13.90 -19.13 -24.28
C ALA A 322 13.79 -18.82 -25.79
N CYS A 323 14.70 -19.39 -26.58
CA CYS A 323 14.66 -19.30 -28.04
C CYS A 323 13.38 -19.92 -28.62
N LEU A 324 13.01 -21.11 -28.14
CA LEU A 324 11.87 -21.88 -28.64
C LEU A 324 10.53 -21.17 -28.35
N TYR A 325 10.40 -20.60 -27.16
CA TYR A 325 9.13 -20.04 -26.69
C TYR A 325 8.93 -18.58 -27.08
N ILE A 326 9.97 -17.74 -27.02
CA ILE A 326 9.81 -16.28 -27.15
C ILE A 326 10.37 -15.72 -28.45
N GLU A 327 11.56 -16.15 -28.88
CA GLU A 327 12.23 -15.55 -30.04
C GLU A 327 11.62 -15.96 -31.39
N ASN A 328 10.78 -17.00 -31.40
CA ASN A 328 10.10 -17.44 -32.61
C ASN A 328 8.89 -16.55 -32.94
N LYS A 329 8.91 -15.92 -34.14
CA LYS A 329 7.86 -15.02 -34.67
C LYS A 329 6.43 -15.60 -34.72
N SER A 330 6.28 -16.90 -34.48
CA SER A 330 5.00 -17.60 -34.47
C SER A 330 4.22 -17.44 -33.15
N ASN A 331 4.91 -17.08 -32.06
CA ASN A 331 4.31 -16.87 -30.74
C ASN A 331 4.26 -15.37 -30.40
N THR A 332 3.06 -14.78 -30.46
CA THR A 332 2.84 -13.36 -30.09
C THR A 332 2.23 -13.22 -28.69
N GLN A 333 1.89 -14.33 -28.04
CA GLN A 333 1.14 -14.37 -26.78
C GLN A 333 2.05 -14.09 -25.57
N PHE A 334 3.28 -14.57 -25.61
CA PHE A 334 4.27 -14.42 -24.54
C PHE A 334 5.50 -13.66 -25.04
N ASP A 335 6.07 -12.81 -24.21
CA ASP A 335 7.27 -12.01 -24.54
C ASP A 335 8.36 -12.07 -23.47
N SER A 336 8.18 -12.89 -22.44
CA SER A 336 9.14 -13.04 -21.36
C SER A 336 9.10 -14.40 -20.71
N LEU A 337 10.25 -14.82 -20.22
CA LEU A 337 10.46 -16.06 -19.46
C LEU A 337 10.90 -15.72 -18.03
N ILE A 338 10.33 -16.38 -17.03
CA ILE A 338 10.90 -16.43 -15.69
C ILE A 338 11.37 -17.86 -15.43
N VAL A 339 12.64 -18.01 -15.08
CA VAL A 339 13.21 -19.32 -14.78
C VAL A 339 13.14 -19.58 -13.30
N PHE A 340 12.53 -20.70 -12.91
CA PHE A 340 12.45 -21.15 -11.53
C PHE A 340 13.21 -22.48 -11.39
N VAL A 341 14.32 -22.45 -10.67
CA VAL A 341 15.16 -23.63 -10.43
C VAL A 341 14.97 -24.10 -8.99
N TRP A 342 14.55 -25.35 -8.85
CA TRP A 342 14.57 -26.05 -7.58
C TRP A 342 15.92 -26.77 -7.41
N ASP A 343 16.72 -26.32 -6.46
CA ASP A 343 18.00 -26.93 -6.11
C ASP A 343 17.84 -28.05 -5.08
N HIS A 344 17.89 -29.29 -5.57
CA HIS A 344 17.85 -30.48 -4.72
C HIS A 344 19.20 -30.79 -4.06
N THR A 345 20.30 -30.16 -4.43
CA THR A 345 21.61 -30.43 -3.82
C THR A 345 21.77 -29.76 -2.45
N ALA A 346 20.92 -28.78 -2.16
CA ALA A 346 21.01 -27.89 -1.00
C ALA A 346 22.29 -27.03 -0.98
N SER A 347 22.79 -26.64 -2.16
CA SER A 347 24.12 -26.04 -2.34
C SER A 347 24.02 -24.59 -2.83
N VAL A 348 23.92 -23.66 -1.88
CA VAL A 348 23.58 -22.25 -2.17
C VAL A 348 24.71 -21.40 -2.77
N GLN A 349 25.96 -21.84 -2.70
CA GLN A 349 27.12 -21.02 -3.09
C GLN A 349 27.17 -20.66 -4.59
N HIS A 350 26.44 -21.39 -5.43
CA HIS A 350 26.39 -21.17 -6.87
C HIS A 350 25.17 -20.39 -7.33
N HIS A 351 24.20 -20.13 -6.44
CA HIS A 351 22.89 -19.59 -6.82
C HIS A 351 23.00 -18.22 -7.47
N SER A 352 23.76 -17.28 -6.89
CA SER A 352 23.91 -15.93 -7.47
C SER A 352 24.52 -15.96 -8.87
N THR A 353 25.58 -16.76 -9.06
CA THR A 353 26.25 -16.90 -10.35
C THR A 353 25.34 -17.56 -11.39
N LEU A 354 24.57 -18.57 -10.98
CA LEU A 354 23.62 -19.25 -11.85
C LEU A 354 22.48 -18.31 -12.26
N GLU A 355 21.88 -17.61 -11.30
CA GLU A 355 20.85 -16.60 -11.55
C GLU A 355 21.33 -15.51 -12.52
N ASP A 356 22.52 -14.95 -12.30
CA ASP A 356 23.09 -13.92 -13.17
C ASP A 356 23.39 -14.46 -14.58
N GLY A 357 23.86 -15.72 -14.68
CA GLY A 357 24.06 -16.39 -15.95
C GLY A 357 22.76 -16.52 -16.75
N MET A 358 21.68 -16.96 -16.11
CA MET A 358 20.37 -17.12 -16.74
C MET A 358 19.72 -15.78 -17.12
N ARG A 359 19.86 -14.73 -16.29
CA ARG A 359 19.33 -13.37 -16.60
C ARG A 359 19.97 -12.73 -17.82
N ASN A 360 21.17 -13.15 -18.21
CA ASN A 360 21.83 -12.64 -19.42
C ASN A 360 21.30 -13.27 -20.72
N ILE A 361 20.47 -14.31 -20.63
CA ILE A 361 19.81 -14.91 -21.79
C ILE A 361 18.68 -13.99 -22.24
N ASN A 362 18.63 -13.70 -23.54
CA ASN A 362 17.58 -12.85 -24.11
C ASN A 362 16.20 -13.47 -23.84
N ALA A 363 15.18 -12.62 -23.64
CA ALA A 363 13.84 -12.98 -23.19
C ALA A 363 13.69 -13.46 -21.73
N VAL A 364 14.77 -13.78 -21.01
CA VAL A 364 14.68 -14.07 -19.57
C VAL A 364 14.50 -12.77 -18.80
N PHE A 365 13.32 -12.61 -18.21
CA PHE A 365 12.98 -11.46 -17.37
C PHE A 365 13.62 -11.57 -15.98
N ASP A 366 13.54 -12.75 -15.37
CA ASP A 366 14.20 -13.04 -14.11
C ASP A 366 14.53 -14.53 -13.96
N ALA A 367 15.50 -14.83 -13.12
CA ALA A 367 15.92 -16.18 -12.77
C ALA A 367 15.98 -16.31 -11.24
N ILE A 368 15.36 -17.38 -10.73
CA ILE A 368 15.12 -17.60 -9.31
C ILE A 368 15.56 -19.02 -8.98
N VAL A 369 16.56 -19.15 -8.11
CA VAL A 369 17.06 -20.45 -7.65
C VAL A 369 16.70 -20.60 -6.18
N ILE A 370 16.01 -21.69 -5.83
CA ILE A 370 15.60 -21.97 -4.44
C ILE A 370 16.11 -23.34 -4.04
N SER A 371 16.82 -23.38 -2.92
CA SER A 371 17.32 -24.59 -2.29
C SER A 371 16.19 -25.34 -1.59
N ARG A 372 16.18 -26.67 -1.69
CA ARG A 372 15.50 -27.48 -0.67
C ARG A 372 16.08 -27.17 0.72
N PRO A 373 15.30 -27.26 1.80
CA PRO A 373 15.82 -27.11 3.15
C PRO A 373 16.89 -28.17 3.47
N GLY A 374 18.04 -27.74 4.00
CA GLY A 374 19.17 -28.65 4.30
C GLY A 374 18.90 -29.68 5.40
N ASN A 375 17.83 -29.51 6.19
CA ASN A 375 17.38 -30.49 7.18
C ASN A 375 16.52 -31.62 6.58
N TRP A 376 16.19 -31.56 5.29
CA TRP A 376 15.52 -32.65 4.58
C TRP A 376 16.50 -33.77 4.28
N ARG A 377 16.90 -34.50 5.31
CA ARG A 377 17.74 -35.69 5.12
C ARG A 377 16.82 -36.86 4.74
N GLU A 378 17.22 -37.59 3.72
CA GLU A 378 16.72 -38.94 3.53
C GLU A 378 17.15 -39.73 4.76
N SER A 379 16.20 -40.38 5.43
CA SER A 379 16.56 -41.40 6.41
C SER A 379 17.22 -42.52 5.61
N ASP A 380 18.51 -42.77 5.85
CA ASP A 380 19.22 -43.92 5.31
C ASP A 380 18.29 -45.15 5.38
N ALA A 381 17.95 -45.71 4.22
CA ALA A 381 17.11 -46.90 4.10
C ALA A 381 17.88 -48.15 4.55
#